data_AF-A0A4U3A992-F1
#
_entry.id   AF-A0A4U3A992-F1
#
_cell.length_a   1.000
_cell.length_b   1.000
_cell.length_c   1.000
_cell.angle_alpha   90.00
_cell.angle_beta   90.00
_cell.angle_gamma   90.00
#
_symmetry.space_group_name_H-M   'P 1'
#
loop_
_entity.id
_entity.type
_entity.pdbx_description
1 polymer ?
#
loop_
_entity_poly.entity_id
_entity_poly.type
_entity_poly.pdbx_seq_one_letter_code
_entity_poly.pdbx_strand_id
1 'polypeptide(L)'
;LESGTTKTVTTNSIFNSCSISKFFTTMLVLTLSDQKIVHLDEDVNDRLTSWNIPTSLFTSQKKVTLRNLLSHQSGIIDPPNSFEHYTLAQGRPNMSEILAGKTSYCPVPI
;
A
#
# COMPACT_ATOMS: atom_id res chain seq x y z
N LEU A 1 20.17 -6.01 10.83
CA LEU A 1 20.52 -5.60 12.21
C LEU A 1 19.54 -6.31 13.10
N GLU A 2 20.03 -7.10 14.05
CA GLU A 2 19.17 -8.01 14.83
C GLU A 2 19.48 -7.82 16.31
N SER A 3 18.41 -7.74 17.10
CA SER A 3 18.51 -7.68 18.56
C SER A 3 19.25 -8.92 19.08
N GLY A 4 20.15 -8.73 20.05
CA GLY A 4 20.96 -9.81 20.61
C GLY A 4 22.23 -10.15 19.83
N THR A 5 22.55 -9.41 18.76
CA THR A 5 23.84 -9.53 18.05
C THR A 5 24.84 -8.46 18.47
N THR A 6 26.12 -8.66 18.21
CA THR A 6 27.19 -7.68 18.47
C THR A 6 27.30 -6.60 17.39
N LYS A 7 26.40 -6.57 16.40
CA LYS A 7 26.43 -5.58 15.32
C LYS A 7 25.98 -4.21 15.82
N THR A 8 26.90 -3.25 15.83
CA THR A 8 26.61 -1.86 16.17
C THR A 8 25.89 -1.13 15.03
N VAL A 9 24.95 -0.26 15.37
CA VAL A 9 24.32 0.68 14.42
C VAL A 9 25.30 1.78 14.06
N THR A 10 25.38 2.12 12.77
CA THR A 10 26.24 3.17 12.23
C THR A 10 25.41 4.13 11.38
N THR A 11 26.00 5.25 10.97
CA THR A 11 25.37 6.19 10.02
C THR A 11 25.06 5.57 8.65
N ASN A 12 25.72 4.45 8.30
CA ASN A 12 25.50 3.72 7.05
C ASN A 12 24.55 2.52 7.22
N SER A 13 23.97 2.33 8.41
CA SER A 13 23.04 1.24 8.66
C SER A 13 21.71 1.45 7.92
N ILE A 14 21.30 0.43 7.16
CA ILE A 14 20.02 0.43 6.43
C ILE A 14 18.93 -0.18 7.31
N PHE A 15 17.75 0.47 7.32
CA PHE A 15 16.56 0.04 8.04
C PHE A 15 15.35 0.01 7.10
N ASN A 16 14.34 -0.78 7.45
CA ASN A 16 13.05 -0.72 6.78
C ASN A 16 12.36 0.61 7.10
N SER A 17 12.01 1.38 6.07
CA SER A 17 11.30 2.66 6.22
C SER A 17 9.86 2.51 6.73
N CYS A 18 9.24 1.34 6.50
CA CYS A 18 7.88 1.03 6.96
C CYS A 18 6.88 2.16 6.62
N SER A 19 6.07 2.61 7.58
CA SER A 19 5.06 3.65 7.36
C SER A 19 5.63 5.04 7.07
N ILE A 20 6.92 5.30 7.30
CA ILE A 20 7.55 6.58 6.90
C ILE A 20 7.50 6.71 5.37
N SER A 21 7.54 5.60 4.64
CA SER A 21 7.41 5.60 3.17
C SER A 21 6.11 6.23 2.67
N LYS A 22 5.02 6.24 3.47
CA LYS A 22 3.75 6.89 3.09
C LYS A 22 3.93 8.39 2.85
N PHE A 23 4.78 9.06 3.63
CA PHE A 23 5.06 10.48 3.46
C PHE A 23 5.68 10.77 2.07
N PHE A 24 6.69 9.98 1.70
CA PHE A 24 7.33 10.09 0.38
C PHE A 24 6.34 9.78 -0.75
N THR A 25 5.50 8.75 -0.60
CA THR A 25 4.44 8.44 -1.56
C THR A 25 3.49 9.62 -1.74
N THR A 26 3.04 10.26 -0.65
CA THR A 26 2.18 11.44 -0.72
C THR A 26 2.85 12.59 -1.48
N MET A 27 4.12 12.89 -1.19
CA MET A 27 4.85 13.94 -1.90
C MET A 27 4.94 13.66 -3.41
N LEU A 28 5.20 12.41 -3.79
CA LEU A 28 5.24 12.00 -5.19
C LEU A 28 3.86 12.17 -5.85
N VAL A 29 2.78 11.70 -5.20
CA VAL A 29 1.42 11.83 -5.75
C VAL A 29 1.03 13.30 -5.94
N LEU A 30 1.34 14.18 -4.98
CA LEU A 30 1.07 15.61 -5.11
C LEU A 30 1.87 16.25 -6.24
N THR A 31 3.13 15.87 -6.42
CA THR A 31 3.97 16.33 -7.53
C THR A 31 3.41 15.89 -8.88
N LEU A 32 3.01 14.61 -9.00
CA LEU A 32 2.39 14.09 -10.22
C LEU A 32 1.01 14.73 -10.50
N SER A 33 0.29 15.12 -9.45
CA SER A 33 -0.98 15.81 -9.59
C SER A 33 -0.83 17.25 -10.07
N ASP A 34 0.19 17.96 -9.59
CA ASP A 34 0.57 19.28 -10.10
C ASP A 34 0.92 19.22 -11.61
N GLN A 35 1.60 18.15 -12.02
CA GLN A 35 1.92 17.85 -13.42
C GLN A 35 0.71 17.34 -14.24
N LYS A 36 -0.48 17.22 -13.64
CA LYS A 36 -1.72 16.71 -14.26
C LYS A 36 -1.60 15.28 -14.80
N ILE A 37 -0.69 14.48 -14.26
CA ILE A 37 -0.52 13.06 -14.63
C ILE A 37 -1.56 12.20 -13.91
N VAL A 38 -1.89 12.55 -12.66
CA VAL A 38 -2.93 11.93 -11.85
C VAL A 38 -3.83 13.00 -11.25
N HIS A 39 -5.09 12.66 -10.96
CA HIS A 39 -6.03 13.59 -10.34
C HIS A 39 -6.47 13.09 -8.96
N LEU A 40 -6.44 13.97 -7.96
CA LEU A 40 -6.72 13.57 -6.59
C LEU A 40 -8.16 13.08 -6.36
N ASP A 41 -9.10 13.52 -7.19
CA ASP A 41 -10.53 13.32 -7.03
C ASP A 41 -11.16 12.43 -8.14
N GLU A 42 -10.33 11.84 -9.02
CA GLU A 42 -10.82 10.82 -9.97
C GLU A 42 -11.01 9.47 -9.29
N ASP A 43 -11.81 8.59 -9.90
CA ASP A 43 -11.96 7.22 -9.44
C ASP A 43 -10.63 6.46 -9.67
N VAL A 44 -10.08 5.84 -8.63
CA VAL A 44 -8.83 5.09 -8.80
C VAL A 44 -9.00 3.90 -9.75
N ASN A 45 -10.21 3.33 -9.85
CA ASN A 45 -10.51 2.25 -10.79
C ASN A 45 -10.42 2.69 -12.26
N ASP A 46 -10.44 3.99 -12.57
CA ASP A 46 -10.24 4.49 -13.93
C ASP A 46 -8.76 4.37 -14.38
N ARG A 47 -7.82 4.14 -13.42
CA ARG A 47 -6.37 4.06 -13.66
C ARG A 47 -5.77 2.70 -13.38
N LEU A 48 -6.41 1.88 -12.55
CA LEU A 48 -5.92 0.56 -12.18
C LEU A 48 -6.03 -0.43 -13.35
N THR A 49 -5.01 -1.27 -13.54
CA THR A 49 -4.93 -2.18 -14.71
C THR A 49 -4.92 -3.67 -14.35
N SER A 50 -4.36 -4.05 -13.20
CA SER A 50 -4.17 -5.46 -12.81
C SER A 50 -5.16 -5.97 -11.75
N TRP A 51 -5.84 -5.05 -11.06
CA TRP A 51 -6.82 -5.33 -10.01
C TRP A 51 -7.64 -4.05 -9.78
N ASN A 52 -8.94 -4.18 -9.52
CA ASN A 52 -9.82 -3.05 -9.23
C ASN A 52 -10.43 -3.19 -7.83
N ILE A 53 -10.68 -2.06 -7.18
CA ILE A 53 -11.42 -2.01 -5.92
C ILE A 53 -12.83 -2.56 -6.15
N PRO A 54 -13.29 -3.57 -5.39
CA PRO A 54 -14.62 -4.13 -5.53
C PRO A 54 -15.73 -3.10 -5.26
N THR A 55 -16.84 -3.22 -5.98
CA THR A 55 -18.03 -2.41 -5.74
C THR A 55 -18.75 -2.88 -4.47
N SER A 56 -19.14 -1.93 -3.63
CA SER A 56 -19.91 -2.11 -2.40
C SER A 56 -21.05 -1.08 -2.35
N LEU A 57 -21.94 -1.18 -1.37
CA LEU A 57 -23.00 -0.18 -1.15
C LEU A 57 -22.46 1.24 -0.90
N PHE A 58 -21.24 1.35 -0.37
CA PHE A 58 -20.58 2.62 -0.12
C PHE A 58 -19.87 3.13 -1.38
N THR A 59 -19.12 2.26 -2.07
CA THR A 59 -18.34 2.65 -3.25
C THR A 59 -19.21 2.92 -4.48
N SER A 60 -20.44 2.41 -4.52
CA SER A 60 -21.45 2.77 -5.52
C SER A 60 -21.98 4.21 -5.35
N GLN A 61 -21.96 4.73 -4.12
CA GLN A 61 -22.39 6.11 -3.81
C GLN A 61 -21.23 7.09 -3.83
N LYS A 62 -20.04 6.63 -3.39
CA LYS A 62 -18.84 7.45 -3.30
C LYS A 62 -17.62 6.66 -3.78
N LYS A 63 -17.10 7.06 -4.94
CA LYS A 63 -15.89 6.50 -5.55
C LYS A 63 -14.69 6.61 -4.59
N VAL A 64 -13.77 5.64 -4.66
CA VAL A 64 -12.49 5.75 -3.95
C VAL A 64 -11.56 6.61 -4.80
N THR A 65 -10.96 7.62 -4.16
CA THR A 65 -10.07 8.60 -4.81
C THR A 65 -8.68 8.54 -4.19
N LEU A 66 -7.66 9.05 -4.90
CA LEU A 66 -6.32 9.22 -4.33
C LEU A 66 -6.36 10.07 -3.06
N ARG A 67 -7.18 11.13 -3.02
CA ARG A 67 -7.37 11.95 -1.81
C ARG A 67 -7.81 11.10 -0.63
N ASN A 68 -8.78 10.22 -0.81
CA ASN A 68 -9.28 9.37 0.28
C ASN A 68 -8.24 8.33 0.72
N LEU A 69 -7.47 7.76 -0.21
CA LEU A 69 -6.40 6.82 0.14
C LEU A 69 -5.29 7.49 0.97
N LEU A 70 -4.81 8.66 0.52
CA LEU A 70 -3.74 9.39 1.19
C LEU A 70 -4.13 9.93 2.58
N SER A 71 -5.44 10.10 2.83
CA SER A 71 -5.98 10.61 4.09
C SER A 71 -6.60 9.54 4.98
N HIS A 72 -6.45 8.25 4.67
CA HIS A 72 -7.07 7.14 5.41
C HIS A 72 -8.61 7.22 5.52
N GLN A 73 -9.28 7.64 4.44
CA GLN A 73 -10.74 7.81 4.38
C GLN A 73 -11.39 6.99 3.26
N SER A 74 -10.67 6.02 2.68
CA SER A 74 -11.18 5.16 1.60
C SER A 74 -12.06 4.01 2.10
N GLY A 75 -12.08 3.74 3.41
CA GLY A 75 -12.78 2.59 3.99
C GLY A 75 -12.02 1.26 3.85
N ILE A 76 -10.77 1.29 3.39
CA ILE A 76 -9.88 0.11 3.35
C ILE A 76 -9.30 -0.14 4.73
N ILE A 77 -9.35 -1.39 5.18
CA ILE A 77 -8.86 -1.83 6.47
C ILE A 77 -7.84 -2.94 6.23
N ASP A 78 -6.69 -2.83 6.88
CA ASP A 78 -5.68 -3.89 6.87
C ASP A 78 -6.24 -5.15 7.57
N PRO A 79 -6.22 -6.33 6.92
CA PRO A 79 -6.64 -7.56 7.56
C PRO A 79 -5.83 -7.91 8.81
N PRO A 80 -6.37 -8.73 9.73
CA PRO A 80 -5.58 -9.29 10.82
C PRO A 80 -4.31 -9.98 10.29
N ASN A 81 -3.18 -9.76 10.97
CA ASN A 81 -1.87 -10.37 10.63
C ASN A 81 -1.25 -9.95 9.28
N SER A 82 -1.66 -8.84 8.67
CA SER A 82 -1.14 -8.37 7.36
C SER A 82 0.32 -7.87 7.34
N PHE A 83 1.05 -8.01 8.45
CA PHE A 83 2.41 -7.47 8.62
C PHE A 83 3.44 -8.58 8.89
N GLU A 84 3.19 -9.80 8.38
CA GLU A 84 4.15 -10.88 8.49
C GLU A 84 5.46 -10.57 7.77
N HIS A 85 6.57 -11.10 8.28
CA HIS A 85 7.89 -10.85 7.73
C HIS A 85 8.08 -11.57 6.40
N TYR A 86 8.57 -10.85 5.40
CA TYR A 86 8.98 -11.43 4.14
C TYR A 86 10.09 -12.46 4.33
N THR A 87 9.97 -13.63 3.69
CA THR A 87 11.05 -14.63 3.63
C THR A 87 11.36 -14.96 2.18
N LEU A 88 12.64 -15.11 1.85
CA LEU A 88 13.06 -15.46 0.49
C LEU A 88 12.47 -16.79 0.01
N ALA A 89 12.23 -17.73 0.92
CA ALA A 89 11.64 -19.04 0.62
C ALA A 89 10.19 -18.95 0.11
N GLN A 90 9.44 -17.91 0.50
CA GLN A 90 8.06 -17.68 0.04
C GLN A 90 8.00 -17.03 -1.35
N GLY A 91 9.14 -16.58 -1.90
CA GLY A 91 9.20 -15.88 -3.18
C GLY A 91 8.58 -14.48 -3.11
N ARG A 92 8.84 -13.63 -4.12
CA ARG A 92 8.26 -12.27 -4.16
C ARG A 92 6.76 -12.38 -4.50
N PRO A 93 5.84 -11.93 -3.62
CA PRO A 93 4.41 -11.98 -3.91
C PRO A 93 4.04 -11.00 -5.03
N ASN A 94 3.05 -11.37 -5.83
CA ASN A 94 2.45 -10.46 -6.81
C ASN A 94 1.49 -9.49 -6.10
N MET A 95 1.54 -8.20 -6.44
CA MET A 95 0.68 -7.18 -5.83
C MET A 95 -0.80 -7.45 -6.07
N SER A 96 -1.21 -7.90 -7.26
CA SER A 96 -2.62 -8.19 -7.54
C SER A 96 -3.12 -9.40 -6.75
N GLU A 97 -2.25 -10.37 -6.46
CA GLU A 97 -2.59 -11.54 -5.62
C GLU A 97 -2.70 -11.16 -4.14
N ILE A 98 -1.84 -10.25 -3.65
CA ILE A 98 -1.97 -9.68 -2.30
C ILE A 98 -3.33 -8.99 -2.16
N LEU A 99 -3.66 -8.06 -3.06
CA LEU A 99 -4.91 -7.30 -3.02
C LEU A 99 -6.15 -8.19 -3.20
N ALA A 100 -6.01 -9.30 -3.93
CA ALA A 100 -7.06 -10.30 -4.10
C ALA A 100 -7.17 -11.31 -2.94
N GLY A 101 -6.35 -11.20 -1.89
CA GLY A 101 -6.43 -12.10 -0.73
C GLY A 101 -5.85 -13.50 -0.96
N LYS A 102 -4.94 -13.67 -1.93
CA LYS A 102 -4.45 -14.98 -2.40
C LYS A 102 -3.05 -15.35 -1.89
N THR A 103 -2.53 -14.61 -0.91
CA THR A 103 -1.15 -14.80 -0.40
C THR A 103 -1.15 -14.95 1.11
N SER A 104 -0.08 -15.51 1.69
CA SER A 104 0.07 -15.55 3.15
C SER A 104 0.17 -14.17 3.78
N TYR A 105 0.66 -13.16 3.03
CA TYR A 105 0.79 -11.78 3.51
C TYR A 105 -0.54 -11.02 3.58
N CYS A 106 -1.56 -11.49 2.84
CA CYS A 106 -2.92 -10.95 2.86
C CYS A 106 -3.87 -12.09 2.46
N PRO A 107 -4.45 -12.81 3.44
CA PRO A 107 -5.26 -13.99 3.18
C PRO A 107 -6.75 -13.68 2.94
N VAL A 108 -7.12 -12.39 2.94
CA VAL A 108 -8.48 -11.93 2.63
C VAL A 108 -8.42 -10.81 1.59
N PRO A 109 -9.42 -10.68 0.71
CA PRO A 109 -9.46 -9.60 -0.26
C PRO A 109 -9.59 -8.24 0.42
N ILE A 110 -8.99 -7.22 -0.19
CA ILE A 110 -9.18 -5.81 0.15
C ILE A 110 -10.49 -5.27 -0.45
#